data_AF-A0A431LGH7-F1
#
_entry.id   AF-A0A431LGH7-F1
#
_cell.length_a   1.000
_cell.length_b   1.000
_cell.length_c   1.000
_cell.angle_alpha   90.00
_cell.angle_beta   90.00
_cell.angle_gamma   90.00
#
_symmetry.space_group_name_H-M   'P 1'
#
loop_
_entity.id
_entity.type
_entity.pdbx_description
1 polymer ?
#
loop_
_entity_poly.entity_id
_entity_poly.type
_entity_poly.pdbx_seq_one_letter_code
_entity_poly.pdbx_strand_id
1 'polypeptide(L)'
;MWRQRTGLLIRPKRLEEYAGMLQLAVHDCTMLDPRRQRVVGAVSLILAEDESWRGDMKQLLMDEIIPAASHGKLAFFLSFDRVPVGFVTWAHLSEETESRILETLDPWLHLSEWNEGPTAWIRWFHLPQAFRREGLRLCLSQVFPDVAAVRVLVRRKGALSAMELDRELVERWQRLTR
;
A
#
# COMPACT_ATOMS: atom_id res chain seq x y z
N MET A 1 19.58 -41.97 18.34
CA MET A 1 18.32 -41.29 18.72
C MET A 1 18.17 -40.07 17.82
N TRP A 2 17.55 -40.26 16.65
CA TRP A 2 17.48 -39.25 15.59
C TRP A 2 16.29 -38.32 15.83
N ARG A 3 16.55 -37.02 16.02
CA ARG A 3 15.51 -35.97 15.95
C ARG A 3 15.41 -35.50 14.50
N GLN A 4 14.37 -35.92 13.80
CA GLN A 4 13.94 -35.26 12.57
C GLN A 4 13.32 -33.90 12.94
N ARG A 5 14.01 -32.81 12.61
CA ARG A 5 13.41 -31.50 12.46
C ARG A 5 12.88 -31.41 11.03
N THR A 6 11.57 -31.61 10.85
CA THR A 6 10.84 -31.17 9.67
C THR A 6 10.71 -29.65 9.69
N GLY A 7 11.83 -28.97 9.47
CA GLY A 7 11.84 -27.56 9.08
C GLY A 7 11.81 -27.51 7.57
N LEU A 8 10.62 -27.37 6.97
CA LEU A 8 10.51 -26.82 5.62
C LEU A 8 10.95 -25.35 5.71
N LEU A 9 12.26 -25.13 5.76
CA LEU A 9 12.86 -23.83 5.47
C LEU A 9 12.64 -23.62 3.98
N ILE A 10 11.49 -23.05 3.64
CA ILE A 10 11.30 -22.37 2.37
C ILE A 10 12.31 -21.24 2.40
N ARG A 11 13.50 -21.46 1.86
CA ARG A 11 14.41 -20.37 1.53
C ARG A 11 13.62 -19.49 0.55
N PRO A 12 13.39 -18.20 0.83
CA PRO A 12 12.79 -17.33 -0.16
C PRO A 12 13.70 -17.37 -1.39
N LYS A 13 13.15 -17.88 -2.51
CA LYS A 13 13.80 -17.77 -3.82
C LYS A 13 14.06 -16.29 -4.06
N ARG A 14 15.20 -15.96 -4.69
CA ARG A 14 15.62 -14.57 -4.89
C ARG A 14 14.48 -13.79 -5.56
N LEU A 15 14.12 -12.65 -4.96
CA LEU A 15 13.10 -11.70 -5.43
C LEU A 15 13.30 -11.28 -6.91
N GLU A 16 14.51 -11.44 -7.43
CA GLU A 16 14.95 -11.18 -8.80
C GLU A 16 14.28 -12.09 -9.86
N GLU A 17 13.83 -13.30 -9.50
CA GLU A 17 13.17 -14.24 -10.44
C GLU A 17 11.68 -13.91 -10.70
N TYR A 18 11.11 -12.90 -10.02
CA TYR A 18 9.67 -12.58 -10.03
C TYR A 18 9.29 -11.29 -10.78
N ALA A 19 10.24 -10.64 -11.46
CA ALA A 19 9.98 -9.46 -12.26
C ALA A 19 8.98 -9.77 -13.40
N GLY A 20 7.79 -9.16 -13.36
CA GLY A 20 6.73 -9.34 -14.37
C GLY A 20 5.52 -10.19 -13.95
N MET A 21 5.42 -10.63 -12.70
CA MET A 21 4.32 -11.50 -12.22
C MET A 21 3.48 -10.92 -11.07
N LEU A 22 3.65 -9.63 -10.74
CA LEU A 22 2.86 -9.01 -9.68
C LEU A 22 1.41 -8.78 -10.16
N GLN A 23 0.44 -9.31 -9.43
CA GLN A 23 -0.98 -9.04 -9.66
C GLN A 23 -1.54 -8.11 -8.60
N LEU A 24 -2.52 -7.27 -8.96
CA LEU A 24 -3.21 -6.39 -8.03
C LEU A 24 -4.64 -6.89 -7.81
N ALA A 25 -5.04 -7.07 -6.55
CA ALA A 25 -6.39 -7.48 -6.19
C ALA A 25 -7.05 -6.44 -5.27
N VAL A 26 -8.13 -5.80 -5.76
CA VAL A 26 -8.93 -4.81 -4.99
C VAL A 26 -9.91 -5.52 -4.07
N HIS A 27 -10.07 -5.03 -2.85
CA HIS A 27 -10.94 -5.62 -1.84
C HIS A 27 -11.90 -4.61 -1.21
N ASP A 28 -13.12 -5.08 -0.96
CA ASP A 28 -14.15 -4.43 -0.15
C ASP A 28 -14.41 -5.24 1.13
N CYS A 29 -14.73 -4.55 2.24
CA CYS A 29 -15.13 -5.21 3.49
C CYS A 29 -16.19 -4.37 4.22
N THR A 30 -17.32 -4.97 4.58
CA THR A 30 -18.27 -4.34 5.54
C THR A 30 -18.00 -4.81 6.97
N MET A 31 -18.55 -4.09 7.97
CA MET A 31 -18.25 -4.29 9.41
C MET A 31 -18.47 -5.72 9.95
N LEU A 32 -19.31 -6.54 9.31
CA LEU A 32 -19.63 -7.92 9.71
C LEU A 32 -19.09 -9.00 8.76
N ASP A 33 -18.22 -8.61 7.82
CA ASP A 33 -17.76 -9.52 6.76
C ASP A 33 -16.55 -10.36 7.22
N PRO A 34 -16.58 -11.71 7.08
CA PRO A 34 -15.38 -12.55 7.21
C PRO A 34 -14.18 -12.10 6.36
N ARG A 35 -14.41 -11.33 5.30
CA ARG A 35 -13.35 -10.65 4.52
C ARG A 35 -12.54 -9.66 5.35
N ARG A 36 -13.14 -9.01 6.38
CA ARG A 36 -12.42 -8.09 7.27
C ARG A 36 -11.29 -8.80 8.02
N GLN A 37 -11.56 -10.00 8.54
CA GLN A 37 -10.53 -10.81 9.20
C GLN A 37 -9.41 -11.21 8.22
N ARG A 38 -9.75 -11.48 6.96
CA ARG A 38 -8.76 -11.77 5.91
C ARG A 38 -7.89 -10.56 5.57
N VAL A 39 -8.47 -9.37 5.45
CA VAL A 39 -7.70 -8.13 5.21
C VAL A 39 -6.76 -7.83 6.37
N VAL A 40 -7.27 -7.84 7.60
CA VAL A 40 -6.44 -7.60 8.80
C VAL A 40 -5.34 -8.65 8.91
N GLY A 41 -5.68 -9.94 8.77
CA GLY A 41 -4.70 -11.02 8.82
C GLY A 41 -3.63 -10.90 7.75
N ALA A 42 -4.01 -10.60 6.50
CA ALA A 42 -3.06 -10.43 5.40
C ALA A 42 -2.11 -9.24 5.63
N VAL A 43 -2.62 -8.07 6.03
CA VAL A 43 -1.76 -6.92 6.34
C VAL A 43 -0.85 -7.22 7.53
N SER A 44 -1.37 -7.82 8.59
CA SER A 44 -0.56 -8.21 9.76
C SER A 44 0.57 -9.16 9.38
N LEU A 45 0.32 -10.15 8.52
CA LEU A 45 1.34 -11.09 8.06
C LEU A 45 2.41 -10.39 7.21
N ILE A 46 2.00 -9.58 6.22
CA ILE A 46 2.93 -8.79 5.40
C ILE A 46 3.87 -7.96 6.28
N LEU A 47 3.32 -7.24 7.26
CA LEU A 47 4.11 -6.36 8.14
C LEU A 47 4.95 -7.13 9.16
N ALA A 48 4.50 -8.30 9.61
CA ALA A 48 5.27 -9.15 10.53
C ALA A 48 6.48 -9.80 9.82
N GLU A 49 6.38 -10.03 8.51
CA GLU A 49 7.48 -10.56 7.69
C GLU A 49 8.48 -9.48 7.24
N ASP A 50 8.10 -8.20 7.27
CA ASP A 50 9.02 -7.09 6.97
C ASP A 50 9.85 -6.68 8.20
N GLU A 51 11.08 -7.19 8.27
CA GLU A 51 12.06 -6.84 9.32
C GLU A 51 12.41 -5.34 9.37
N SER A 52 12.06 -4.55 8.35
CA SER A 52 12.27 -3.10 8.31
C SER A 52 11.09 -2.28 8.84
N TRP A 53 9.92 -2.90 9.03
CA TRP A 53 8.74 -2.22 9.56
C TRP A 53 8.95 -1.79 11.02
N ARG A 54 8.65 -0.53 11.33
CA ARG A 54 8.82 0.07 12.67
C ARG A 54 7.58 0.82 13.17
N GLY A 55 6.48 0.78 12.41
CA GLY A 55 5.26 1.51 12.73
C GLY A 55 4.37 0.78 13.73
N ASP A 56 3.40 1.52 14.29
CA ASP A 56 2.35 0.93 15.12
C ASP A 56 1.34 0.18 14.24
N MET A 57 1.38 -1.15 14.31
CA MET A 57 0.47 -2.01 13.55
C MET A 57 -1.00 -1.80 13.94
N LYS A 58 -1.29 -1.61 15.22
CA LYS A 58 -2.68 -1.39 15.68
C LYS A 58 -3.21 -0.10 15.11
N GLN A 59 -2.42 0.97 15.17
CA GLN A 59 -2.81 2.27 14.64
C GLN A 59 -3.06 2.19 13.13
N LEU A 60 -2.12 1.64 12.37
CA LEU A 60 -2.27 1.45 10.92
C LEU A 60 -3.53 0.64 10.58
N LEU A 61 -3.78 -0.46 11.29
CA LEU A 61 -4.95 -1.31 11.04
C LEU A 61 -6.26 -0.55 11.28
N MET A 62 -6.35 0.19 12.38
CA MET A 62 -7.57 0.86 12.81
C MET A 62 -7.85 2.14 12.05
N ASP A 63 -6.83 2.94 11.78
CA ASP A 63 -6.98 4.30 11.26
C ASP A 63 -6.83 4.37 9.74
N GLU A 64 -6.27 3.32 9.10
CA GLU A 64 -6.08 3.29 7.66
C GLU A 64 -6.68 2.04 7.01
N ILE A 65 -6.25 0.84 7.40
CA ILE A 65 -6.56 -0.39 6.64
C ILE A 65 -8.05 -0.73 6.69
N ILE A 66 -8.65 -0.69 7.88
CA ILE A 66 -10.08 -0.99 8.05
C ILE A 66 -10.95 0.07 7.34
N PRO A 67 -10.72 1.39 7.53
CA PRO A 67 -11.43 2.41 6.77
C PRO A 67 -11.24 2.25 5.25
N ALA A 68 -10.01 2.06 4.75
CA ALA A 68 -9.72 1.84 3.33
C ALA A 68 -10.56 0.72 2.75
N ALA A 69 -10.53 -0.45 3.39
CA ALA A 69 -11.27 -1.62 2.95
C ALA A 69 -12.79 -1.38 2.99
N SER A 70 -13.28 -0.58 3.94
CA SER A 70 -14.70 -0.21 4.03
C SER A 70 -15.17 0.65 2.85
N HIS A 71 -14.26 1.39 2.22
CA HIS A 71 -14.53 2.17 1.01
C HIS A 71 -14.14 1.45 -0.29
N GLY A 72 -13.70 0.19 -0.24
CA GLY A 72 -13.17 -0.52 -1.41
C GLY A 72 -11.85 0.09 -1.94
N LYS A 73 -11.10 0.78 -1.07
CA LYS A 73 -9.88 1.52 -1.40
C LYS A 73 -8.61 0.85 -0.87
N LEU A 74 -8.60 -0.47 -0.83
CA LEU A 74 -7.46 -1.30 -0.47
C LEU A 74 -7.23 -2.36 -1.54
N ALA A 75 -5.97 -2.55 -1.92
CA ALA A 75 -5.57 -3.62 -2.81
C ALA A 75 -4.31 -4.31 -2.34
N PHE A 76 -4.22 -5.63 -2.56
CA PHE A 76 -3.02 -6.41 -2.30
C PHE A 76 -2.23 -6.63 -3.58
N PHE A 77 -0.91 -6.54 -3.45
CA PHE A 77 0.03 -7.06 -4.45
C PHE A 77 0.25 -8.54 -4.19
N LEU A 78 -0.02 -9.37 -5.18
CA LEU A 78 0.08 -10.81 -5.08
C LEU A 78 1.32 -11.31 -5.82
N SER A 79 2.02 -12.26 -5.21
CA SER A 79 3.03 -13.06 -5.90
C SER A 79 2.38 -14.02 -6.91
N PHE A 80 3.20 -14.70 -7.71
CA PHE A 80 2.76 -15.74 -8.64
C PHE A 80 1.90 -16.83 -7.96
N ASP A 81 2.25 -17.20 -6.73
CA ASP A 81 1.52 -18.21 -5.93
C ASP A 81 0.26 -17.64 -5.26
N ARG A 82 -0.18 -16.42 -5.65
CA ARG A 82 -1.31 -15.68 -5.09
C ARG A 82 -1.19 -15.35 -3.60
N VAL A 83 0.05 -15.27 -3.10
CA VAL A 83 0.32 -14.84 -1.72
C VAL A 83 0.44 -13.32 -1.68
N PRO A 84 -0.27 -12.61 -0.78
CA PRO A 84 -0.07 -11.18 -0.58
C PRO A 84 1.37 -10.88 -0.13
N VAL A 85 2.06 -10.05 -0.88
CA VAL A 85 3.45 -9.61 -0.59
C VAL A 85 3.54 -8.10 -0.33
N GLY A 86 2.42 -7.40 -0.42
CA GLY A 86 2.33 -5.96 -0.20
C GLY A 86 0.89 -5.49 -0.33
N PHE A 87 0.66 -4.23 -0.01
CA PHE A 87 -0.65 -3.59 -0.15
C PHE A 87 -0.52 -2.11 -0.52
N VAL A 88 -1.61 -1.58 -1.06
CA VAL A 88 -1.80 -0.16 -1.32
C VAL A 88 -3.17 0.27 -0.82
N THR A 89 -3.24 1.45 -0.21
CA THR A 89 -4.49 2.15 0.09
C THR A 89 -4.54 3.48 -0.66
N TRP A 90 -5.75 3.93 -0.97
CA TRP A 90 -5.94 5.22 -1.62
C TRP A 90 -7.20 5.92 -1.15
N ALA A 91 -7.30 7.21 -1.47
CA ALA A 91 -8.48 8.01 -1.19
C ALA A 91 -8.69 9.05 -2.29
N HIS A 92 -9.91 9.58 -2.39
CA HIS A 92 -10.14 10.79 -3.18
C HIS A 92 -10.46 11.93 -2.22
N LEU A 93 -9.55 12.90 -2.13
CA LEU A 93 -9.58 13.95 -1.12
C LEU A 93 -10.09 15.26 -1.70
N SER A 94 -10.76 16.02 -0.84
CA SER A 94 -11.06 17.43 -1.08
C SER A 94 -9.81 18.29 -0.83
N GLU A 95 -9.82 19.52 -1.32
CA GLU A 95 -8.75 20.49 -1.02
C GLU A 95 -8.68 20.80 0.48
N GLU A 96 -9.81 20.84 1.18
CA GLU A 96 -9.88 21.09 2.62
C GLU A 96 -9.20 19.97 3.43
N THR A 97 -9.52 18.71 3.10
CA THR A 97 -8.87 17.55 3.74
C THR A 97 -7.36 17.54 3.47
N GLU A 98 -6.95 17.88 2.26
CA GLU A 98 -5.54 17.98 1.91
C GLU A 98 -4.82 19.07 2.71
N SER A 99 -5.37 20.29 2.75
CA SER A 99 -4.82 21.39 3.56
C SER A 99 -4.71 20.99 5.02
N ARG A 100 -5.75 20.37 5.59
CA ARG A 100 -5.75 19.87 6.97
C ARG A 100 -4.57 18.93 7.23
N ILE A 101 -4.36 17.92 6.38
CA ILE A 101 -3.27 16.95 6.55
C ILE A 101 -1.91 17.65 6.54
N LEU A 102 -1.71 18.58 5.61
CA LEU A 102 -0.42 19.23 5.41
C LEU A 102 -0.11 20.24 6.53
N GLU A 103 -1.13 20.98 7.00
CA GLU A 103 -0.99 22.00 8.03
C GLU A 103 -0.89 21.41 9.44
N THR A 104 -1.71 20.41 9.76
CA THR A 104 -1.76 19.79 11.11
C THR A 104 -0.71 18.70 11.30
N LEU A 105 -0.08 18.26 10.21
CA LEU A 105 0.83 17.12 10.16
C LEU A 105 0.20 15.79 10.58
N ASP A 106 -1.14 15.74 10.68
CA ASP A 106 -1.92 14.55 10.99
C ASP A 106 -2.29 13.84 9.69
N PRO A 107 -1.65 12.70 9.40
CA PRO A 107 -1.90 11.98 8.16
C PRO A 107 -3.24 11.25 8.20
N TRP A 108 -3.86 10.99 9.35
CA TRP A 108 -5.02 10.09 9.43
C TRP A 108 -6.29 10.74 8.87
N LEU A 109 -7.15 9.91 8.29
CA LEU A 109 -8.42 10.33 7.72
C LEU A 109 -9.58 9.95 8.64
N HIS A 110 -10.52 10.87 8.80
CA HIS A 110 -11.85 10.52 9.25
C HIS A 110 -12.56 9.63 8.20
N LEU A 111 -13.51 8.79 8.62
CA LEU A 111 -14.16 7.83 7.72
C LEU A 111 -14.85 8.51 6.52
N SER A 112 -15.41 9.72 6.71
CA SER A 112 -16.05 10.47 5.63
C SER A 112 -15.03 10.94 4.57
N GLU A 113 -13.81 11.27 4.98
CA GLU A 113 -12.78 11.92 4.15
C GLU A 113 -12.20 11.03 3.03
N TRP A 114 -12.50 9.73 3.03
CA TRP A 114 -11.93 8.77 2.09
C TRP A 114 -12.36 8.96 0.63
N ASN A 115 -13.47 9.66 0.38
CA ASN A 115 -14.04 9.83 -0.95
C ASN A 115 -14.78 11.19 -1.08
N GLU A 116 -14.16 12.25 -0.58
CA GLU A 116 -14.75 13.60 -0.45
C GLU A 116 -14.34 14.58 -1.56
N GLY A 117 -13.46 14.23 -2.50
CA GLY A 117 -13.07 15.16 -3.56
C GLY A 117 -12.57 14.50 -4.84
N PRO A 118 -12.05 15.30 -5.79
CA PRO A 118 -11.61 14.81 -7.09
C PRO A 118 -10.16 14.30 -7.09
N THR A 119 -9.36 14.69 -6.09
CA THR A 119 -7.92 14.46 -6.11
C THR A 119 -7.59 13.06 -5.62
N ALA A 120 -7.00 12.24 -6.49
CA ALA A 120 -6.58 10.88 -6.14
C ALA A 120 -5.27 10.88 -5.33
N TRP A 121 -5.28 10.18 -4.19
CA TRP A 121 -4.15 10.07 -3.29
C TRP A 121 -3.78 8.61 -3.04
N ILE A 122 -2.52 8.24 -3.25
CA ILE A 122 -1.96 7.02 -2.65
C ILE A 122 -1.64 7.36 -1.20
N ARG A 123 -2.29 6.65 -0.28
CA ARG A 123 -2.24 6.91 1.15
C ARG A 123 -1.13 6.09 1.80
N TRP A 124 -1.18 4.77 1.60
CA TRP A 124 -0.11 3.87 2.01
C TRP A 124 0.28 2.97 0.85
N PHE A 125 1.58 2.75 0.73
CA PHE A 125 2.16 1.89 -0.28
C PHE A 125 3.26 1.07 0.39
N HIS A 126 2.94 -0.20 0.65
CA HIS A 126 3.86 -1.13 1.29
C HIS A 126 4.14 -2.29 0.34
N LEU A 127 5.38 -2.36 -0.13
CA LEU A 127 5.84 -3.41 -1.02
C LEU A 127 7.38 -3.50 -0.93
N PRO A 128 7.98 -4.72 -1.04
CA PRO A 128 9.42 -4.88 -1.08
C PRO A 128 10.07 -3.99 -2.13
N GLN A 129 11.24 -3.44 -1.80
CA GLN A 129 11.91 -2.42 -2.62
C GLN A 129 12.06 -2.83 -4.09
N ALA A 130 12.39 -4.10 -4.33
CA ALA A 130 12.57 -4.67 -5.67
C ALA A 130 11.32 -4.53 -6.57
N PHE A 131 10.12 -4.52 -6.00
CA PHE A 131 8.86 -4.49 -6.74
C PHE A 131 8.17 -3.13 -6.73
N ARG A 132 8.67 -2.13 -5.99
CA ARG A 132 7.97 -0.84 -5.80
C ARG A 132 7.64 -0.15 -7.12
N ARG A 133 8.57 -0.14 -8.08
CA ARG A 133 8.33 0.47 -9.40
C ARG A 133 7.20 -0.23 -10.16
N GLU A 134 7.25 -1.57 -10.21
CA GLU A 134 6.22 -2.36 -10.87
C GLU A 134 4.86 -2.20 -10.18
N GLY A 135 4.84 -2.22 -8.85
CA GLY A 135 3.65 -1.97 -8.05
C GLY A 135 3.03 -0.59 -8.33
N LEU A 136 3.82 0.48 -8.36
CA LEU A 136 3.34 1.82 -8.72
C LEU A 136 2.79 1.87 -10.15
N ARG A 137 3.45 1.22 -11.11
CA ARG A 137 2.96 1.11 -12.49
C ARG A 137 1.60 0.40 -12.55
N LEU A 138 1.41 -0.66 -11.75
CA LEU A 138 0.13 -1.35 -11.63
C LEU A 138 -0.94 -0.46 -11.01
N CYS A 139 -0.62 0.29 -9.94
CA CYS A 139 -1.55 1.25 -9.36
C CYS A 139 -2.02 2.29 -10.39
N LEU A 140 -1.09 2.92 -11.10
CA LEU A 140 -1.43 3.93 -12.11
C LEU A 140 -2.22 3.35 -13.28
N SER A 141 -2.03 2.07 -13.63
CA SER A 141 -2.77 1.46 -14.75
C SER A 141 -4.12 0.86 -14.35
N GLN A 142 -4.27 0.35 -13.13
CA GLN A 142 -5.45 -0.42 -12.72
C GLN A 142 -6.32 0.30 -11.68
N VAL A 143 -5.70 1.07 -10.77
CA VAL A 143 -6.44 1.81 -9.73
C VAL A 143 -6.79 3.22 -10.21
N PHE A 144 -5.89 3.84 -10.98
CA PHE A 144 -6.04 5.22 -11.46
C PHE A 144 -5.91 5.34 -12.98
N PRO A 145 -6.67 4.56 -13.79
CA PRO A 145 -6.53 4.56 -15.24
C PRO A 145 -6.79 5.95 -15.84
N ASP A 146 -7.78 6.68 -15.30
CA ASP A 146 -8.30 7.93 -15.84
C ASP A 146 -7.73 9.19 -15.18
N VAL A 147 -6.77 9.03 -14.26
CA VAL A 147 -6.16 10.16 -13.55
C VAL A 147 -4.80 10.47 -14.15
N ALA A 148 -4.55 11.75 -14.46
CA ALA A 148 -3.28 12.20 -15.04
C ALA A 148 -2.09 12.00 -14.08
N ALA A 149 -2.30 12.30 -12.80
CA ALA A 149 -1.32 12.14 -11.73
C ALA A 149 -2.02 11.82 -10.41
N VAL A 150 -1.34 11.09 -9.54
CA VAL A 150 -1.80 10.82 -8.18
C VAL A 150 -0.91 11.53 -7.17
N ARG A 151 -1.47 11.98 -6.06
CA ARG A 151 -0.67 12.58 -4.99
C ARG A 151 -0.21 11.51 -4.01
N VAL A 152 1.00 11.68 -3.51
CA VAL A 152 1.59 10.86 -2.44
C VAL A 152 2.11 11.75 -1.34
N LEU A 153 1.92 11.31 -0.09
CA LEU A 153 2.42 12.03 1.06
C LEU A 153 3.93 11.77 1.23
N VAL A 154 4.72 12.84 1.34
CA VAL A 154 6.16 12.78 1.56
C VAL A 154 6.50 13.44 2.89
N ARG A 155 7.16 12.68 3.78
CA ARG A 155 7.66 13.21 5.05
C ARG A 155 9.15 13.52 4.95
N ARG A 156 9.56 14.77 5.19
CA ARG A 156 10.97 15.21 5.18
C ARG A 156 11.24 16.13 6.35
N LYS A 157 12.21 15.77 7.20
CA LYS A 157 12.69 16.60 8.33
C LYS A 157 11.58 17.23 9.19
N GLY A 158 10.53 16.46 9.50
CA GLY A 158 9.39 16.94 10.31
C GLY A 158 8.26 17.64 9.54
N ALA A 159 8.45 17.94 8.25
CA ALA A 159 7.39 18.47 7.39
C ALA A 159 6.68 17.37 6.61
N LEU A 160 5.41 17.59 6.31
CA LEU A 160 4.62 16.84 5.33
C LEU A 160 4.44 17.68 4.06
N SER A 161 4.59 17.05 2.91
CA SER A 161 4.31 17.67 1.61
C SER A 161 3.60 16.68 0.69
N ALA A 162 2.75 17.19 -0.20
CA ALA A 162 2.25 16.42 -1.32
C ALA A 162 3.33 16.34 -2.42
N MET A 163 3.49 15.18 -3.04
CA MET A 163 4.24 15.03 -4.29
C MET A 163 3.31 14.44 -5.34
N GLU A 164 3.29 15.02 -6.54
CA GLU A 164 2.57 14.46 -7.67
C GLU A 164 3.39 13.35 -8.32
N LEU A 165 2.72 12.22 -8.55
CA LEU A 165 3.27 11.03 -9.16
C LEU A 165 2.48 10.74 -10.43
N ASP A 166 3.12 10.96 -11.57
CA ASP A 166 2.59 10.61 -12.88
C ASP A 166 3.34 9.39 -13.46
N ARG A 167 2.87 8.93 -14.64
CA ARG A 167 3.46 7.79 -15.33
C ARG A 167 4.90 8.05 -15.78
N GLU A 168 5.21 9.28 -16.20
CA GLU A 168 6.55 9.65 -16.67
C GLU A 168 7.57 9.61 -15.52
N LEU A 169 7.19 10.13 -14.36
CA LEU A 169 8.00 10.19 -13.15
C LEU A 169 8.33 8.79 -12.63
N VAL A 170 7.35 7.88 -12.62
CA VAL A 170 7.56 6.46 -12.24
C VAL A 170 8.58 5.78 -13.17
N GLU A 171 8.53 6.07 -14.47
CA GLU A 171 9.50 5.52 -15.44
C GLU A 171 10.90 6.18 -15.31
N ARG A 172 10.94 7.49 -15.01
CA ARG A 172 12.21 8.24 -14.84
C ARG A 172 12.97 7.89 -13.57
N TRP A 173 12.31 7.37 -12.53
CA TRP A 173 12.97 6.89 -11.30
C TRP A 173 14.07 5.84 -11.54
N GLN A 174 14.14 5.22 -12.73
CA GLN A 174 15.24 4.34 -13.15
C GLN A 174 16.62 5.03 -13.29
N ARG A 175 16.66 6.35 -13.55
CA ARG A 175 17.91 7.05 -13.91
C ARG A 175 18.63 7.70 -12.73
N LEU A 176 18.01 7.77 -11.55
CA LEU A 176 18.53 8.46 -10.37
C LEU A 176 19.03 7.52 -9.26
N THR A 177 18.88 6.21 -9.45
CA THR A 177 19.32 5.17 -8.49
C THR A 177 20.42 4.26 -9.05
N ARG A 178 21.10 4.69 -10.13
CA ARG A 178 22.37 4.11 -10.59
C ARG A 178 23.55 4.87 -10.01
#